data_AF-A0A831LTW1-F1
#
_entry.id   AF-A0A831LTW1-F1
#
_cell.length_a   1.000
_cell.length_b   1.000
_cell.length_c   1.000
_cell.angle_alpha   90.00
_cell.angle_beta   90.00
_cell.angle_gamma   90.00
#
_symmetry.space_group_name_H-M   'P 1'
#
loop_
_entity.id
_entity.type
_entity.pdbx_description
1 polymer ?
#
loop_
_entity_poly.entity_id
_entity_poly.type
_entity_poly.pdbx_seq_one_letter_code
_entity_poly.pdbx_strand_id
1 'polypeptide(L)'
;VEWAVYTAGTKYKFADDKLEHLVDYFLDGICKTSVFGKFPDAGAKNRSISRPGTMRPYNAGTAENLLLTTNYRKNELQEIADIRNKGIKPTVSHATFFWNTEHFSYQRPDWFASVRMYSTRTHNMEVPYNSEGLLNHHRGDGTNHISRTGDEYYDIFPVFDYQKVPGATIMQKENLPASNQIQKLGQTDFVGAVTDGIYGAVAFDFKSPHDPLIARKSWFFFDEEYVCLGAGISCKQQLPVATTLNQCLLRGDVTLSSGKQKSVAARGEKQFEKVDWVFHDGIGYVFPEPATVKLMNNSATGSWWDISKQSTTSREEVKMDVFKLWIDHGNRPSDEMYQYIVVPATSLEKMEQNSSKNNIVVLSNTYEIQAAVNINLGICQAVFYKGGEVDITENLKLVSDNPGIVMLKMNNGKITEISVADPNRELTGFNLSVSAKMEKKGENFSTVWNAGNGVTHISIELPQDNYAGDSVTIQL
;
A
#
# COMPACT_ATOMS: atom_id res chain seq x y z
N VAL A 1 8.30 -10.14 -25.75
CA VAL A 1 7.92 -9.07 -26.70
C VAL A 1 8.83 -9.04 -27.91
N GLU A 2 10.15 -8.85 -27.76
CA GLU A 2 11.09 -8.77 -28.90
C GLU A 2 10.96 -9.94 -29.90
N TRP A 3 10.97 -11.19 -29.42
CA TRP A 3 10.77 -12.36 -30.28
C TRP A 3 9.41 -12.39 -30.99
N ALA A 4 8.34 -11.88 -30.36
CA ALA A 4 7.03 -11.80 -31.00
C ALA A 4 7.05 -10.82 -32.19
N VAL A 5 7.82 -9.73 -32.09
CA VAL A 5 8.04 -8.79 -33.20
C VAL A 5 8.85 -9.44 -34.30
N TYR A 6 9.99 -10.08 -33.98
CA TYR A 6 10.87 -10.68 -34.98
C TYR A 6 10.23 -11.81 -35.77
N THR A 7 9.34 -12.59 -35.15
CA THR A 7 8.64 -13.68 -35.85
C THR A 7 7.28 -13.28 -36.42
N ALA A 8 6.85 -12.02 -36.24
CA ALA A 8 5.59 -11.52 -36.78
C ALA A 8 5.54 -11.68 -38.31
N GLY A 9 4.40 -12.15 -38.82
CA GLY A 9 4.21 -12.40 -40.25
C GLY A 9 4.98 -13.61 -40.82
N THR A 10 5.73 -14.34 -39.99
CA THR A 10 6.43 -15.57 -40.40
C THR A 10 5.66 -16.83 -39.98
N LYS A 11 6.09 -18.01 -40.46
CA LYS A 11 5.58 -19.30 -39.99
C LYS A 11 5.91 -19.60 -38.51
N TYR A 12 6.78 -18.81 -37.88
CA TYR A 12 7.16 -18.91 -36.47
C TYR A 12 6.44 -17.87 -35.60
N LYS A 13 5.41 -17.21 -36.14
CA LYS A 13 4.60 -16.26 -35.35
C LYS A 13 4.06 -16.96 -34.10
N PHE A 14 3.98 -16.20 -33.01
CA PHE A 14 3.39 -16.70 -31.77
C PHE A 14 1.89 -16.95 -32.02
N ALA A 15 1.34 -17.95 -31.33
CA ALA A 15 -0.10 -18.17 -31.33
C ALA A 15 -0.81 -17.01 -30.61
N ASP A 16 -2.04 -16.71 -31.04
CA ASP A 16 -2.78 -15.54 -30.58
C ASP A 16 -2.99 -15.58 -29.05
N ASP A 17 -3.34 -16.74 -28.48
CA ASP A 17 -3.49 -16.95 -27.03
C ASP A 17 -2.20 -16.63 -26.24
N LYS A 18 -1.03 -16.92 -26.80
CA LYS A 18 0.27 -16.59 -26.17
C LYS A 18 0.58 -15.11 -26.24
N LEU A 19 0.14 -14.42 -27.30
CA LEU A 19 0.25 -12.97 -27.40
C LEU A 19 -0.71 -12.28 -26.42
N GLU A 20 -1.93 -12.78 -26.28
CA GLU A 20 -2.91 -12.27 -25.32
C GLU A 20 -2.36 -12.36 -23.89
N HIS A 21 -1.85 -13.52 -23.46
CA HIS A 21 -1.22 -13.66 -22.14
C HIS A 21 -0.02 -12.72 -21.94
N LEU A 22 0.77 -12.47 -23.00
CA LEU A 22 1.90 -11.55 -22.93
C LEU A 22 1.44 -10.10 -22.77
N VAL A 23 0.34 -9.72 -23.42
CA VAL A 23 -0.30 -8.40 -23.27
C VAL A 23 -0.88 -8.25 -21.87
N ASP A 24 -1.59 -9.26 -21.37
CA ASP A 24 -2.16 -9.23 -20.02
C ASP A 24 -1.06 -9.14 -18.95
N TYR A 25 0.02 -9.92 -19.08
CA TYR A 25 1.17 -9.80 -18.18
C TYR A 25 1.81 -8.39 -18.21
N PHE A 26 1.89 -7.77 -19.38
CA PHE A 26 2.44 -6.42 -19.51
C PHE A 26 1.51 -5.36 -18.91
N LEU A 27 0.22 -5.39 -19.22
CA LEU A 27 -0.75 -4.40 -18.74
C LEU A 27 -1.11 -4.63 -17.27
N ASP A 28 -1.53 -5.84 -16.91
CA ASP A 28 -2.05 -6.14 -15.57
C ASP A 28 -0.97 -6.51 -14.56
N GLY A 29 0.21 -6.94 -15.03
CA GLY A 29 1.39 -7.15 -14.19
C GLY A 29 2.27 -5.90 -14.15
N ILE A 30 3.06 -5.72 -15.21
CA ILE A 30 4.12 -4.70 -15.23
C ILE A 30 3.55 -3.28 -15.06
N CYS A 31 2.53 -2.91 -15.83
CA CYS A 31 2.02 -1.53 -15.80
C CYS A 31 1.26 -1.22 -14.49
N LYS A 32 0.43 -2.14 -13.98
CA LYS A 32 -0.29 -1.94 -12.70
C LYS A 32 0.63 -1.93 -11.47
N THR A 33 1.79 -2.61 -11.50
CA THR A 33 2.82 -2.48 -10.45
C THR A 33 3.68 -1.21 -10.60
N SER A 34 3.51 -0.43 -11.67
CA SER A 34 4.31 0.76 -11.95
C SER A 34 3.52 2.03 -11.69
N VAL A 35 4.16 3.06 -11.18
CA VAL A 35 3.55 4.38 -10.97
C VAL A 35 3.09 4.94 -12.33
N PHE A 36 1.77 5.05 -12.53
CA PHE A 36 1.13 5.52 -13.77
C PHE A 36 1.49 4.68 -15.02
N GLY A 37 1.88 3.42 -14.82
CA GLY A 37 2.43 2.59 -15.90
C GLY A 37 3.75 3.13 -16.49
N LYS A 38 4.39 4.11 -15.85
CA LYS A 38 5.53 4.88 -16.40
C LYS A 38 6.79 4.79 -15.54
N PHE A 39 6.69 5.04 -14.25
CA PHE A 39 7.86 5.00 -13.37
C PHE A 39 7.88 3.69 -12.58
N PRO A 40 9.06 3.11 -12.34
CA PRO A 40 9.15 1.97 -11.44
C PRO A 40 8.64 2.33 -10.04
N ASP A 41 7.84 1.47 -9.42
CA ASP A 41 7.53 1.60 -8.00
C ASP A 41 8.77 1.26 -7.15
N ALA A 42 9.08 2.13 -6.20
CA ALA A 42 10.14 1.88 -5.22
C ALA A 42 9.80 0.66 -4.36
N GLY A 43 8.53 0.38 -4.07
CA GLY A 43 8.10 -0.79 -3.29
C GLY A 43 8.43 -2.11 -4.00
N ALA A 44 8.12 -2.20 -5.29
CA ALA A 44 8.35 -3.39 -6.12
C ALA A 44 9.84 -3.71 -6.39
N LYS A 45 10.76 -2.75 -6.20
CA LYS A 45 12.20 -2.96 -6.47
C LYS A 45 12.88 -3.75 -5.35
N ASN A 46 13.64 -4.78 -5.71
CA ASN A 46 14.49 -5.55 -4.79
C ASN A 46 15.90 -4.94 -4.65
N ARG A 47 16.97 -5.75 -4.76
CA ARG A 47 18.35 -5.27 -4.61
C ARG A 47 18.73 -4.20 -5.64
N SER A 48 18.05 -4.20 -6.79
CA SER A 48 18.26 -3.23 -7.88
C SER A 48 17.96 -1.78 -7.48
N ILE A 49 17.35 -1.54 -6.32
CA ILE A 49 17.17 -0.20 -5.77
C ILE A 49 18.51 0.49 -5.49
N SER A 50 19.57 -0.30 -5.28
CA SER A 50 20.94 0.15 -5.05
C SER A 50 21.73 0.44 -6.33
N ARG A 51 21.07 0.48 -7.49
CA ARG A 51 21.67 0.83 -8.78
C ARG A 51 21.28 2.28 -9.15
N PRO A 52 22.24 3.16 -9.44
CA PRO A 52 21.95 4.51 -9.93
C PRO A 52 21.01 4.50 -11.15
N GLY A 53 20.01 5.37 -11.18
CA GLY A 53 19.07 5.51 -12.30
C GLY A 53 18.07 4.37 -12.46
N THR A 54 17.98 3.44 -11.49
CA THR A 54 17.01 2.33 -11.52
C THR A 54 15.55 2.82 -11.50
N MET A 55 15.31 4.03 -11.03
CA MET A 55 13.99 4.68 -10.95
C MET A 55 13.65 5.51 -12.20
N ARG A 56 14.46 5.45 -13.26
CA ARG A 56 14.16 6.12 -14.54
C ARG A 56 12.83 5.64 -15.12
N PRO A 57 12.06 6.54 -15.76
CA PRO A 57 10.82 6.16 -16.42
C PRO A 57 11.08 5.13 -17.51
N TYR A 58 10.15 4.20 -17.67
CA TYR A 58 10.17 3.22 -18.76
C TYR A 58 9.95 3.92 -20.10
N ASN A 59 10.61 3.42 -21.15
CA ASN A 59 10.32 3.82 -22.52
C ASN A 59 9.05 3.13 -23.05
N ALA A 60 8.50 3.65 -24.15
CA ALA A 60 7.31 3.11 -24.81
C ALA A 60 7.55 1.84 -25.63
N GLY A 61 8.81 1.45 -25.86
CA GLY A 61 9.18 0.43 -26.84
C GLY A 61 8.49 -0.92 -26.61
N THR A 62 8.28 -1.35 -25.37
CA THR A 62 7.52 -2.58 -25.09
C THR A 62 6.07 -2.49 -25.55
N ALA A 63 5.38 -1.37 -25.28
CA ALA A 63 3.99 -1.18 -25.68
C ALA A 63 3.86 -1.03 -27.20
N GLU A 64 4.75 -0.24 -27.82
CA GLU A 64 4.82 -0.07 -29.28
C GLU A 64 5.08 -1.40 -29.99
N ASN A 65 6.01 -2.20 -29.47
CA ASN A 65 6.29 -3.53 -30.02
C ASN A 65 5.08 -4.47 -29.91
N LEU A 66 4.34 -4.44 -28.80
CA LEU A 66 3.12 -5.25 -28.67
C LEU A 66 2.05 -4.82 -29.69
N LEU A 67 1.89 -3.51 -29.92
CA LEU A 67 0.98 -2.95 -30.94
C LEU A 67 1.32 -3.39 -32.38
N LEU A 68 2.57 -3.76 -32.66
CA LEU A 68 2.97 -4.33 -33.95
C LEU A 68 2.60 -5.81 -34.08
N THR A 69 2.35 -6.51 -32.97
CA THR A 69 2.17 -7.97 -32.94
C THR A 69 0.72 -8.42 -32.81
N THR A 70 -0.15 -7.61 -32.20
CA THR A 70 -1.56 -7.96 -31.95
C THR A 70 -2.44 -6.71 -31.84
N ASN A 71 -3.76 -6.87 -32.06
CA ASN A 71 -4.77 -5.85 -31.78
C ASN A 71 -5.51 -6.09 -30.45
N TYR A 72 -5.21 -7.17 -29.73
CA TYR A 72 -5.79 -7.44 -28.41
C TYR A 72 -5.41 -6.30 -27.44
N ARG A 73 -6.42 -5.71 -26.78
CA ARG A 73 -6.30 -4.56 -25.86
C ARG A 73 -5.50 -3.37 -26.42
N LYS A 74 -5.57 -3.16 -27.75
CA LYS A 74 -4.84 -2.11 -28.48
C LYS A 74 -4.94 -0.72 -27.86
N ASN A 75 -6.12 -0.31 -27.39
CA ASN A 75 -6.34 1.03 -26.84
C ASN A 75 -5.51 1.26 -25.56
N GLU A 76 -5.46 0.26 -24.66
CA GLU A 76 -4.68 0.34 -23.43
C GLU A 76 -3.17 0.34 -23.71
N LEU A 77 -2.72 -0.48 -24.67
CA LEU A 77 -1.32 -0.46 -25.12
C LEU A 77 -0.94 0.90 -25.71
N GLN A 78 -1.82 1.49 -26.53
CA GLN A 78 -1.60 2.83 -27.11
C GLN A 78 -1.56 3.91 -26.04
N GLU A 79 -2.41 3.82 -25.01
CA GLU A 79 -2.39 4.73 -23.89
C GLU A 79 -1.06 4.66 -23.13
N ILE A 80 -0.55 3.46 -22.82
CA ILE A 80 0.77 3.30 -22.17
C ILE A 80 1.89 3.90 -23.03
N ALA A 81 1.86 3.69 -24.35
CA ALA A 81 2.82 4.31 -25.26
C ALA A 81 2.73 5.84 -25.20
N ASP A 82 1.51 6.40 -25.19
CA ASP A 82 1.27 7.84 -25.12
C ASP A 82 1.66 8.45 -23.76
N ILE A 83 1.42 7.76 -22.64
CA ILE A 83 1.86 8.19 -21.31
C ILE A 83 3.40 8.31 -21.28
N ARG A 84 4.10 7.33 -21.88
CA ARG A 84 5.57 7.26 -21.85
C ARG A 84 6.23 8.21 -22.86
N ASN A 85 5.63 8.41 -24.05
CA ASN A 85 6.18 9.28 -25.10
C ASN A 85 5.70 10.73 -25.03
N LYS A 86 4.40 10.93 -24.79
CA LYS A 86 3.72 12.24 -24.85
C LYS A 86 3.47 12.82 -23.46
N GLY A 87 3.57 12.02 -22.40
CA GLY A 87 3.35 12.48 -21.03
C GLY A 87 1.90 12.80 -20.71
N ILE A 88 0.94 12.15 -21.40
CA ILE A 88 -0.48 12.26 -21.02
C ILE A 88 -0.70 11.66 -19.63
N LYS A 89 -1.77 12.10 -18.94
CA LYS A 89 -2.18 11.50 -17.67
C LYS A 89 -2.78 10.11 -17.91
N PRO A 90 -2.57 9.15 -17.00
CA PRO A 90 -3.26 7.88 -17.07
C PRO A 90 -4.76 8.06 -16.84
N THR A 91 -5.57 7.31 -17.57
CA THR A 91 -7.03 7.26 -17.40
C THR A 91 -7.46 6.11 -16.50
N VAL A 92 -6.64 5.05 -16.41
CA VAL A 92 -6.93 3.85 -15.62
C VAL A 92 -6.77 4.15 -14.12
N SER A 93 -7.87 4.00 -13.39
CA SER A 93 -7.87 3.84 -11.94
C SER A 93 -7.98 2.35 -11.61
N HIS A 94 -7.22 1.89 -10.63
CA HIS A 94 -7.33 0.50 -10.18
C HIS A 94 -6.91 0.34 -8.72
N ALA A 95 -7.44 -0.71 -8.10
CA ALA A 95 -6.92 -1.33 -6.91
C ALA A 95 -6.56 -2.77 -7.28
N THR A 96 -5.32 -3.19 -7.03
CA THR A 96 -4.85 -4.50 -7.48
C THR A 96 -3.96 -5.13 -6.42
N PHE A 97 -4.37 -6.31 -5.98
CA PHE A 97 -3.58 -7.13 -5.08
C PHE A 97 -2.90 -8.26 -5.85
N PHE A 98 -1.58 -8.28 -5.83
CA PHE A 98 -0.79 -9.36 -6.37
C PHE A 98 -0.57 -10.41 -5.28
N TRP A 99 -1.60 -11.23 -5.02
CA TRP A 99 -1.65 -12.15 -3.88
C TRP A 99 -0.42 -13.06 -3.81
N ASN A 100 0.07 -13.60 -4.93
CA ASN A 100 1.27 -14.45 -4.93
C ASN A 100 2.59 -13.74 -4.53
N THR A 101 2.60 -12.41 -4.45
CA THR A 101 3.78 -11.61 -4.10
C THR A 101 3.59 -10.68 -2.91
N GLU A 102 2.40 -10.68 -2.27
CA GLU A 102 2.06 -9.81 -1.14
C GLU A 102 2.30 -8.31 -1.42
N HIS A 103 1.95 -7.89 -2.64
CA HIS A 103 2.08 -6.51 -3.09
C HIS A 103 0.73 -5.96 -3.50
N PHE A 104 0.40 -4.76 -3.02
CA PHE A 104 -0.81 -4.04 -3.40
C PHE A 104 -0.43 -2.76 -4.12
N SER A 105 -1.10 -2.49 -5.24
CA SER A 105 -0.95 -1.25 -6.00
C SER A 105 -2.31 -0.56 -6.13
N TYR A 106 -2.32 0.74 -5.93
CA TYR A 106 -3.49 1.58 -6.01
C TYR A 106 -3.19 2.79 -6.89
N GLN A 107 -4.05 3.04 -7.87
CA GLN A 107 -3.89 4.17 -8.78
C GLN A 107 -5.18 4.95 -8.94
N ARG A 108 -5.01 6.26 -8.93
CA ARG A 108 -5.93 7.28 -9.42
C ARG A 108 -5.23 8.12 -10.49
N PRO A 109 -5.95 8.98 -11.23
CA PRO A 109 -5.35 9.74 -12.33
C PRO A 109 -4.17 10.65 -11.89
N ASP A 110 -4.21 11.11 -10.64
CA ASP A 110 -3.24 12.08 -10.11
C ASP A 110 -2.31 11.53 -9.02
N TRP A 111 -2.50 10.28 -8.59
CA TRP A 111 -1.65 9.67 -7.56
C TRP A 111 -1.64 8.14 -7.62
N PHE A 112 -0.58 7.56 -7.06
CA PHE A 112 -0.35 6.13 -6.95
C PHE A 112 0.19 5.82 -5.56
N ALA A 113 -0.30 4.76 -4.94
CA ALA A 113 0.29 4.19 -3.75
C ALA A 113 0.55 2.71 -3.93
N SER A 114 1.56 2.19 -3.24
CA SER A 114 1.74 0.76 -3.12
C SER A 114 1.97 0.35 -1.67
N VAL A 115 1.64 -0.89 -1.35
CA VAL A 115 1.97 -1.52 -0.07
C VAL A 115 2.73 -2.80 -0.36
N ARG A 116 3.91 -2.94 0.22
CA ARG A 116 4.72 -4.16 0.15
C ARG A 116 4.74 -4.83 1.52
N MET A 117 4.38 -6.12 1.51
CA MET A 117 4.28 -6.96 2.70
C MET A 117 5.03 -8.28 2.45
N TYR A 118 4.89 -9.21 3.40
CA TYR A 118 5.30 -10.60 3.25
C TYR A 118 4.49 -11.47 4.20
N SER A 119 4.40 -12.75 3.89
CA SER A 119 3.74 -13.77 4.71
C SER A 119 4.64 -14.98 4.87
N THR A 120 4.18 -16.05 5.49
CA THR A 120 4.84 -17.38 5.43
C THR A 120 5.07 -17.89 3.99
N ARG A 121 4.39 -17.31 3.00
CA ARG A 121 4.47 -17.68 1.57
C ARG A 121 5.59 -16.96 0.82
N THR A 122 6.08 -15.84 1.35
CA THR A 122 7.04 -14.98 0.66
C THR A 122 8.16 -14.51 1.59
N HIS A 123 9.33 -14.22 1.01
CA HIS A 123 10.40 -13.59 1.75
C HIS A 123 10.20 -12.07 1.79
N ASN A 124 10.57 -11.42 2.89
CA ASN A 124 10.47 -9.97 3.03
C ASN A 124 11.24 -9.22 1.92
N MET A 125 12.45 -9.69 1.62
CA MET A 125 13.38 -9.09 0.66
C MET A 125 14.21 -10.15 -0.06
N GLU A 126 14.78 -9.74 -1.19
CA GLU A 126 15.75 -10.55 -1.95
C GLU A 126 17.11 -10.63 -1.23
N VAL A 127 17.81 -11.75 -1.40
CA VAL A 127 19.23 -11.91 -1.03
C VAL A 127 20.08 -10.81 -1.69
N PRO A 128 21.07 -10.23 -0.98
CA PRO A 128 22.00 -9.24 -1.56
C PRO A 128 23.06 -9.88 -2.47
N TYR A 129 22.63 -10.63 -3.50
CA TYR A 129 23.54 -11.18 -4.50
C TYR A 129 24.34 -10.06 -5.16
N ASN A 130 25.61 -10.37 -5.49
CA ASN A 130 26.56 -9.43 -6.10
C ASN A 130 26.77 -8.16 -5.26
N SER A 131 26.62 -8.27 -3.94
CA SER A 131 26.81 -7.19 -2.98
C SER A 131 25.91 -5.98 -3.22
N GLU A 132 24.67 -6.21 -3.68
CA GLU A 132 23.69 -5.16 -3.94
C GLU A 132 22.59 -5.11 -2.86
N GLY A 133 22.05 -3.92 -2.59
CA GLY A 133 20.91 -3.74 -1.69
C GLY A 133 21.24 -4.06 -0.23
N LEU A 134 22.46 -3.71 0.22
CA LEU A 134 23.05 -4.16 1.48
C LEU A 134 22.33 -3.72 2.77
N LEU A 135 21.41 -2.76 2.66
CA LEU A 135 20.66 -2.20 3.79
C LEU A 135 19.14 -2.48 3.70
N ASN A 136 18.71 -3.37 2.79
CA ASN A 136 17.30 -3.54 2.45
C ASN A 136 16.44 -4.19 3.54
N HIS A 137 16.97 -4.56 4.72
CA HIS A 137 16.34 -5.42 5.73
C HIS A 137 14.84 -5.16 5.97
N HIS A 138 14.44 -3.90 6.07
CA HIS A 138 13.08 -3.50 6.46
C HIS A 138 12.17 -3.06 5.30
N ARG A 139 12.60 -3.17 4.04
CA ARG A 139 11.81 -2.70 2.87
C ARG A 139 10.60 -3.57 2.52
N GLY A 140 10.40 -4.68 3.24
CA GLY A 140 9.20 -5.51 3.18
C GLY A 140 8.25 -5.32 4.37
N ASP A 141 8.62 -4.55 5.40
CA ASP A 141 7.95 -4.50 6.71
C ASP A 141 6.66 -3.66 6.72
N GLY A 142 5.82 -3.82 5.69
CA GLY A 142 4.62 -3.01 5.47
C GLY A 142 5.00 -1.65 4.90
N THR A 143 5.86 -1.66 3.88
CA THR A 143 6.32 -0.44 3.23
C THR A 143 5.21 0.16 2.38
N ASN A 144 4.85 1.42 2.62
CA ASN A 144 3.86 2.16 1.84
C ASN A 144 4.50 3.37 1.16
N HIS A 145 4.65 3.30 -0.16
CA HIS A 145 5.12 4.42 -0.97
C HIS A 145 3.93 5.17 -1.58
N ILE A 146 4.11 6.47 -1.75
CA ILE A 146 3.12 7.37 -2.35
C ILE A 146 3.79 8.27 -3.40
N SER A 147 3.21 8.31 -4.59
CA SER A 147 3.69 9.10 -5.72
C SER A 147 2.55 9.89 -6.38
N ARG A 148 2.83 11.14 -6.72
CA ARG A 148 2.02 12.07 -7.51
C ARG A 148 2.69 12.38 -8.84
N THR A 149 4.00 12.55 -8.86
CA THR A 149 4.81 12.82 -10.06
C THR A 149 5.61 11.62 -10.52
N GLY A 150 5.88 10.67 -9.61
CA GLY A 150 6.60 9.42 -9.87
C GLY A 150 8.10 9.49 -9.65
N ASP A 151 8.59 10.62 -9.17
CA ASP A 151 10.01 10.88 -8.89
C ASP A 151 10.27 11.29 -7.43
N GLU A 152 9.30 11.11 -6.52
CA GLU A 152 9.43 11.43 -5.09
C GLU A 152 10.56 10.66 -4.41
N TYR A 153 10.87 9.46 -4.91
CA TYR A 153 11.92 8.57 -4.39
C TYR A 153 13.08 8.41 -5.39
N TYR A 154 13.19 9.29 -6.39
CA TYR A 154 14.15 9.13 -7.47
C TYR A 154 15.58 9.22 -6.94
N ASP A 155 16.32 8.10 -7.03
CA ASP A 155 17.74 7.98 -6.64
C ASP A 155 18.08 8.44 -5.20
N ILE A 156 17.10 8.48 -4.29
CA ILE A 156 17.28 8.86 -2.87
C ILE A 156 18.06 7.81 -2.04
N PHE A 157 18.13 6.58 -2.54
CA PHE A 157 18.63 5.40 -1.83
C PHE A 157 20.07 5.44 -1.26
N PRO A 158 21.06 6.16 -1.81
CA PRO A 158 22.38 6.29 -1.17
C PRO A 158 22.35 7.15 0.11
N VAL A 159 21.35 8.03 0.27
CA VAL A 159 21.21 8.90 1.47
C VAL A 159 20.02 8.50 2.35
N PHE A 160 19.35 7.40 1.99
CA PHE A 160 18.12 6.94 2.62
C PHE A 160 18.38 6.34 4.00
N ASP A 161 17.55 6.71 4.98
CA ASP A 161 17.53 6.09 6.29
C ASP A 161 16.72 4.78 6.22
N TYR A 162 17.43 3.65 6.12
CA TYR A 162 16.84 2.32 5.99
C TYR A 162 16.13 1.81 7.27
N GLN A 163 16.16 2.57 8.37
CA GLN A 163 15.34 2.31 9.56
C GLN A 163 14.08 3.19 9.62
N LYS A 164 13.89 4.07 8.62
CA LYS A 164 12.72 4.94 8.44
C LYS A 164 12.07 4.74 7.06
N VAL A 165 11.85 3.47 6.70
CA VAL A 165 11.19 3.13 5.44
C VAL A 165 9.71 3.60 5.47
N PRO A 166 9.20 4.32 4.45
CA PRO A 166 7.82 4.79 4.37
C PRO A 166 6.80 3.69 4.68
N GLY A 167 5.81 3.97 5.53
CA GLY A 167 4.78 3.02 5.99
C GLY A 167 5.22 2.01 7.05
N ALA A 168 6.50 1.70 7.15
CA ALA A 168 6.99 0.62 8.00
C ALA A 168 7.01 1.02 9.49
N THR A 169 6.85 0.00 10.35
CA THR A 169 7.02 0.12 11.81
C THR A 169 8.27 -0.66 12.22
N ILE A 170 9.33 0.04 12.64
CA ILE A 170 10.68 -0.51 12.77
C ILE A 170 11.25 -0.20 14.16
N MET A 171 11.82 -1.23 14.81
CA MET A 171 12.65 -1.05 16.00
C MET A 171 13.98 -0.40 15.62
N GLN A 172 14.26 0.75 16.20
CA GLN A 172 15.42 1.57 15.91
C GLN A 172 16.66 1.02 16.63
N LYS A 173 17.70 0.73 15.86
CA LYS A 173 18.99 0.19 16.33
C LYS A 173 20.12 1.11 15.89
N GLU A 174 21.26 1.03 16.58
CA GLU A 174 22.47 1.72 16.14
C GLU A 174 22.97 1.19 14.78
N ASN A 175 22.89 -0.12 14.58
CA ASN A 175 23.32 -0.79 13.37
C ASN A 175 22.26 -1.79 12.90
N LEU A 176 22.08 -1.88 11.57
CA LEU A 176 21.29 -2.94 10.95
C LEU A 176 22.01 -4.30 11.12
N PRO A 177 21.26 -5.42 11.08
CA PRO A 177 21.88 -6.75 11.03
C PRO A 177 22.84 -6.88 9.84
N ALA A 178 23.74 -7.88 9.88
CA ALA A 178 24.64 -8.15 8.76
C ALA A 178 23.86 -8.37 7.44
N SER A 179 24.49 -8.08 6.29
CA SER A 179 23.83 -8.16 4.98
C SER A 179 23.35 -9.57 4.63
N ASN A 180 24.01 -10.62 5.13
CA ASN A 180 23.54 -12.00 4.98
C ASN A 180 22.27 -12.33 5.78
N GLN A 181 21.75 -11.40 6.59
CA GLN A 181 20.50 -11.51 7.33
C GLN A 181 19.35 -10.71 6.70
N ILE A 182 19.54 -10.10 5.52
CA ILE A 182 18.50 -9.27 4.86
C ILE A 182 17.26 -10.08 4.55
N GLN A 183 17.42 -11.19 3.81
CA GLN A 183 16.32 -12.04 3.41
C GLN A 183 15.90 -12.94 4.57
N LYS A 184 14.62 -12.88 4.89
CA LYS A 184 13.94 -13.73 5.87
C LYS A 184 12.57 -14.12 5.35
N LEU A 185 12.15 -15.34 5.67
CA LEU A 185 10.78 -15.78 5.43
C LEU A 185 9.84 -15.09 6.42
N GLY A 186 8.64 -14.72 5.97
CA GLY A 186 7.60 -14.21 6.87
C GLY A 186 7.15 -15.23 7.91
N GLN A 187 6.46 -14.75 8.94
CA GLN A 187 6.11 -15.54 10.13
C GLN A 187 4.62 -15.61 10.43
N THR A 188 3.79 -15.00 9.58
CA THR A 188 2.33 -14.90 9.75
C THR A 188 1.62 -15.17 8.42
N ASP A 189 0.46 -15.79 8.49
CA ASP A 189 -0.35 -16.14 7.31
C ASP A 189 -1.31 -15.01 6.92
N PHE A 190 -1.81 -14.24 7.91
CA PHE A 190 -2.82 -13.20 7.73
C PHE A 190 -2.23 -11.95 7.06
N VAL A 191 -2.09 -12.02 5.74
CA VAL A 191 -1.56 -10.97 4.86
C VAL A 191 -2.34 -11.01 3.56
N GLY A 192 -2.99 -9.88 3.22
CA GLY A 192 -3.95 -9.89 2.12
C GLY A 192 -4.55 -8.53 1.85
N ALA A 193 -5.42 -8.50 0.84
CA ALA A 193 -6.25 -7.33 0.56
C ALA A 193 -7.62 -7.77 0.04
N VAL A 194 -8.64 -6.96 0.32
CA VAL A 194 -9.92 -7.01 -0.39
C VAL A 194 -9.94 -5.92 -1.45
N THR A 195 -10.45 -6.22 -2.64
CA THR A 195 -10.64 -5.23 -3.70
C THR A 195 -11.79 -5.61 -4.63
N ASP A 196 -12.47 -4.60 -5.16
CA ASP A 196 -13.46 -4.68 -6.25
C ASP A 196 -12.85 -4.27 -7.61
N GLY A 197 -11.53 -4.08 -7.66
CA GLY A 197 -10.79 -3.55 -8.80
C GLY A 197 -10.61 -2.02 -8.81
N ILE A 198 -11.30 -1.25 -7.97
CA ILE A 198 -11.24 0.23 -7.91
C ILE A 198 -10.86 0.74 -6.51
N TYR A 199 -11.44 0.15 -5.47
CA TYR A 199 -11.19 0.39 -4.07
C TYR A 199 -10.60 -0.86 -3.42
N GLY A 200 -10.05 -0.69 -2.22
CA GLY A 200 -9.62 -1.85 -1.46
C GLY A 200 -9.06 -1.52 -0.09
N ALA A 201 -8.96 -2.56 0.72
CA ALA A 201 -8.30 -2.51 2.02
C ALA A 201 -7.24 -3.59 2.11
N VAL A 202 -6.12 -3.27 2.76
CA VAL A 202 -4.95 -4.13 2.90
C VAL A 202 -4.74 -4.43 4.38
N ALA A 203 -4.38 -5.66 4.71
CA ALA A 203 -4.07 -6.08 6.07
C ALA A 203 -2.73 -6.80 6.14
N PHE A 204 -1.98 -6.52 7.21
CA PHE A 204 -0.74 -7.18 7.53
C PHE A 204 -0.67 -7.45 9.05
N ASP A 205 -0.85 -8.71 9.45
CA ASP A 205 -0.46 -9.17 10.79
C ASP A 205 1.06 -9.23 10.88
N PHE A 206 1.67 -8.08 11.16
CA PHE A 206 3.09 -7.88 11.05
C PHE A 206 3.82 -8.47 12.24
N LYS A 207 4.80 -9.32 11.92
CA LYS A 207 5.83 -9.77 12.85
C LYS A 207 7.18 -9.59 12.18
N SER A 208 8.00 -8.71 12.72
CA SER A 208 9.33 -8.49 12.17
C SER A 208 10.14 -9.79 12.24
N PRO A 209 10.73 -10.25 11.12
CA PRO A 209 11.59 -11.41 11.14
C PRO A 209 13.00 -11.09 11.64
N HIS A 210 13.32 -9.80 11.83
CA HIS A 210 14.61 -9.34 12.33
C HIS A 210 14.59 -8.95 13.80
N ASP A 211 13.43 -8.56 14.33
CA ASP A 211 13.28 -7.94 15.64
C ASP A 211 12.06 -8.50 16.41
N PRO A 212 12.05 -8.49 17.75
CA PRO A 212 10.92 -8.99 18.55
C PRO A 212 9.76 -7.98 18.61
N LEU A 213 9.36 -7.47 17.44
CA LEU A 213 8.35 -6.44 17.21
C LEU A 213 7.16 -7.05 16.45
N ILE A 214 5.96 -6.80 16.97
CA ILE A 214 4.68 -7.16 16.34
C ILE A 214 3.78 -5.93 16.22
N ALA A 215 2.92 -5.90 15.20
CA ALA A 215 1.88 -4.88 15.02
C ALA A 215 0.80 -5.38 14.05
N ARG A 216 -0.40 -4.80 14.11
CA ARG A 216 -1.48 -5.03 13.13
C ARG A 216 -1.58 -3.79 12.30
N LYS A 217 -1.27 -3.91 11.01
CA LYS A 217 -1.13 -2.77 10.09
C LYS A 217 -2.17 -2.92 8.99
N SER A 218 -2.94 -1.87 8.76
CA SER A 218 -3.91 -1.86 7.66
C SER A 218 -3.95 -0.53 6.93
N TRP A 219 -4.36 -0.60 5.67
CA TRP A 219 -4.49 0.54 4.77
C TRP A 219 -5.85 0.48 4.08
N PHE A 220 -6.62 1.55 4.14
CA PHE A 220 -7.99 1.64 3.61
C PHE A 220 -8.03 2.69 2.51
N PHE A 221 -8.18 2.27 1.26
CA PHE A 221 -8.01 3.14 0.09
C PHE A 221 -9.35 3.62 -0.47
N PHE A 222 -9.47 4.94 -0.60
CA PHE A 222 -10.61 5.69 -1.14
C PHE A 222 -10.13 6.61 -2.29
N ASP A 223 -11.00 7.49 -2.78
CA ASP A 223 -10.71 8.29 -3.98
C ASP A 223 -9.62 9.35 -3.79
N GLU A 224 -9.78 10.23 -2.80
CA GLU A 224 -8.87 11.36 -2.58
C GLU A 224 -7.85 11.07 -1.47
N GLU A 225 -8.09 10.03 -0.68
CA GLU A 225 -7.35 9.72 0.52
C GLU A 225 -7.26 8.22 0.79
N TYR A 226 -6.31 7.84 1.63
CA TYR A 226 -6.29 6.52 2.23
C TYR A 226 -5.90 6.60 3.71
N VAL A 227 -6.43 5.68 4.50
CA VAL A 227 -6.26 5.65 5.96
C VAL A 227 -5.24 4.58 6.33
N CYS A 228 -4.29 4.92 7.18
CA CYS A 228 -3.27 4.01 7.70
C CYS A 228 -3.50 3.78 9.18
N LEU A 229 -3.82 2.55 9.57
CA LEU A 229 -4.03 2.16 10.95
C LEU A 229 -2.94 1.19 11.42
N GLY A 230 -2.59 1.32 12.69
CA GLY A 230 -1.63 0.48 13.40
C GLY A 230 -2.11 0.24 14.82
N ALA A 231 -2.15 -1.02 15.26
CA ALA A 231 -2.54 -1.39 16.62
C ALA A 231 -1.72 -2.56 17.15
N GLY A 232 -1.73 -2.78 18.47
CA GLY A 232 -0.99 -3.87 19.09
C GLY A 232 0.53 -3.76 18.94
N ILE A 233 1.05 -2.54 18.73
CA ILE A 233 2.48 -2.30 18.48
C ILE A 233 3.23 -2.61 19.76
N SER A 234 3.94 -3.75 19.75
CA SER A 234 4.60 -4.26 20.95
C SER A 234 5.99 -4.77 20.61
N CYS A 235 6.99 -4.36 21.39
CA CYS A 235 8.37 -4.83 21.24
C CYS A 235 8.93 -5.26 22.59
N LYS A 236 9.59 -6.42 22.65
CA LYS A 236 10.18 -6.92 23.91
C LYS A 236 11.52 -6.28 24.26
N GLN A 237 12.19 -5.66 23.30
CA GLN A 237 13.51 -5.07 23.48
C GLN A 237 13.40 -3.63 24.01
N GLN A 238 14.32 -3.22 24.89
CA GLN A 238 14.43 -1.85 25.40
C GLN A 238 15.07 -0.91 24.37
N LEU A 239 14.45 -0.78 23.21
CA LEU A 239 14.85 0.09 22.12
C LEU A 239 13.62 0.84 21.57
N PRO A 240 13.83 2.01 20.94
CA PRO A 240 12.73 2.80 20.40
C PRO A 240 12.09 2.10 19.20
N VAL A 241 10.79 2.30 19.01
CA VAL A 241 10.07 1.84 17.80
C VAL A 241 9.46 3.05 17.12
N ALA A 242 9.61 3.13 15.80
CA ALA A 242 9.05 4.23 15.01
C ALA A 242 8.16 3.70 13.90
N THR A 243 7.05 4.38 13.62
CA THR A 243 6.29 4.23 12.38
C THR A 243 6.56 5.42 11.47
N THR A 244 7.11 5.17 10.29
CA THR A 244 7.40 6.25 9.34
C THR A 244 6.21 6.47 8.44
N LEU A 245 5.73 7.71 8.36
CA LEU A 245 4.66 8.09 7.44
C LEU A 245 5.22 8.23 6.03
N ASN A 246 6.33 8.96 5.87
CA ASN A 246 7.05 9.03 4.61
C ASN A 246 8.54 9.42 4.81
N GLN A 247 9.34 9.09 3.80
CA GLN A 247 10.73 9.50 3.61
C GLN A 247 10.97 9.67 2.10
N CYS A 248 10.98 10.89 1.60
CA CYS A 248 11.09 11.20 0.18
C CYS A 248 11.97 12.43 -0.07
N LEU A 249 12.21 12.78 -1.33
CA LEU A 249 12.94 14.00 -1.70
C LEU A 249 12.20 15.23 -1.18
N LEU A 250 12.91 16.10 -0.47
CA LEU A 250 12.33 17.35 0.02
C LEU A 250 12.25 18.38 -1.10
N ARG A 251 11.03 18.68 -1.52
CA ARG A 251 10.71 19.78 -2.43
C ARG A 251 9.84 20.82 -1.75
N GLY A 252 10.26 22.08 -1.82
CA GLY A 252 9.56 23.21 -1.22
C GLY A 252 9.54 23.17 0.31
N ASP A 253 8.64 23.97 0.88
CA ASP A 253 8.45 24.08 2.33
C ASP A 253 7.63 22.91 2.88
N VAL A 254 7.88 22.58 4.15
CA VAL A 254 6.99 21.71 4.93
C VAL A 254 6.11 22.59 5.80
N THR A 255 4.80 22.51 5.60
CA THR A 255 3.82 23.27 6.39
C THR A 255 3.05 22.32 7.29
N LEU A 256 2.73 22.74 8.51
CA LEU A 256 1.91 21.93 9.43
C LEU A 256 0.93 22.80 10.22
N SER A 257 -0.16 22.18 10.65
CA SER A 257 -1.03 22.71 11.71
C SER A 257 -0.75 21.98 13.01
N SER A 258 -0.41 22.72 14.05
CA SER A 258 -0.26 22.22 15.42
C SER A 258 -1.14 23.05 16.35
N GLY A 259 -2.04 22.38 17.09
CA GLY A 259 -3.03 23.06 17.93
C GLY A 259 -3.90 24.05 17.14
N LYS A 260 -4.27 23.71 15.89
CA LYS A 260 -4.99 24.56 14.93
C LYS A 260 -4.24 25.82 14.49
N GLN A 261 -2.93 25.91 14.76
CA GLN A 261 -2.08 26.99 14.29
C GLN A 261 -1.17 26.50 13.16
N LYS A 262 -1.32 27.14 12.00
CA LYS A 262 -0.49 26.87 10.83
C LYS A 262 0.89 27.51 10.97
N SER A 263 1.92 26.77 10.63
CA SER A 263 3.30 27.27 10.55
C SER A 263 4.11 26.53 9.49
N VAL A 264 5.16 27.18 8.99
CA VAL A 264 6.17 26.53 8.14
C VAL A 264 7.27 25.98 9.06
N ALA A 265 7.58 24.70 8.92
CA ALA A 265 8.63 24.05 9.71
C ALA A 265 10.01 24.51 9.25
N ALA A 266 10.75 25.19 10.14
CA ALA A 266 12.14 25.52 9.86
C ALA A 266 12.98 24.24 9.67
N ARG A 267 13.99 24.34 8.80
CA ARG A 267 14.93 23.26 8.47
C ARG A 267 15.54 22.60 9.72
N GLY A 268 15.66 21.27 9.72
CA GLY A 268 16.30 20.48 10.76
C GLY A 268 15.45 19.29 11.21
N GLU A 269 15.84 18.67 12.33
CA GLU A 269 15.03 17.65 13.00
C GLU A 269 14.32 18.27 14.20
N LYS A 270 13.00 18.10 14.27
CA LYS A 270 12.16 18.67 15.33
C LYS A 270 11.01 17.74 15.68
N GLN A 271 10.57 17.82 16.93
CA GLN A 271 9.33 17.24 17.41
C GLN A 271 8.24 18.31 17.43
N PHE A 272 7.04 17.93 16.98
CA PHE A 272 5.85 18.76 17.02
C PHE A 272 4.76 17.99 17.76
N GLU A 273 4.08 18.66 18.68
CA GLU A 273 2.98 18.10 19.46
C GLU A 273 1.64 18.61 18.95
N LYS A 274 0.55 17.90 19.27
CA LYS A 274 -0.82 18.29 18.91
C LYS A 274 -0.98 18.62 17.41
N VAL A 275 -0.29 17.87 16.55
CA VAL A 275 -0.33 18.08 15.11
C VAL A 275 -1.65 17.58 14.54
N ASP A 276 -2.34 18.46 13.83
CA ASP A 276 -3.60 18.14 13.13
C ASP A 276 -3.31 17.60 11.72
N TRP A 277 -2.36 18.24 11.03
CA TRP A 277 -1.90 17.79 9.71
C TRP A 277 -0.50 18.33 9.36
N VAL A 278 0.17 17.64 8.45
CA VAL A 278 1.42 18.06 7.78
C VAL A 278 1.21 18.05 6.28
N PHE A 279 1.79 19.00 5.56
CA PHE A 279 1.74 19.12 4.10
C PHE A 279 3.14 19.28 3.53
N HIS A 280 3.47 18.48 2.52
CA HIS A 280 4.74 18.51 1.79
C HIS A 280 4.56 18.00 0.35
N ASP A 281 5.12 18.71 -0.64
CA ASP A 281 5.14 18.34 -2.07
C ASP A 281 3.78 17.88 -2.67
N GLY A 282 2.68 18.51 -2.24
CA GLY A 282 1.34 18.16 -2.70
C GLY A 282 0.74 16.91 -2.03
N ILE A 283 1.33 16.45 -0.91
CA ILE A 283 0.86 15.33 -0.10
C ILE A 283 0.55 15.84 1.30
N GLY A 284 -0.69 15.59 1.75
CA GLY A 284 -1.15 15.83 3.10
C GLY A 284 -1.06 14.57 3.97
N TYR A 285 -0.73 14.76 5.25
CA TYR A 285 -0.80 13.74 6.30
C TYR A 285 -1.68 14.30 7.40
N VAL A 286 -2.92 13.81 7.51
CA VAL A 286 -3.92 14.27 8.47
C VAL A 286 -4.00 13.30 9.64
N PHE A 287 -4.10 13.83 10.85
CA PHE A 287 -4.29 13.04 12.06
C PHE A 287 -5.74 13.17 12.54
N PRO A 288 -6.53 12.07 12.54
CA PRO A 288 -7.91 12.07 13.06
C PRO A 288 -7.94 12.63 14.49
N GLU A 289 -6.98 12.21 15.31
CA GLU A 289 -6.70 12.73 16.65
C GLU A 289 -5.36 13.45 16.65
N PRO A 290 -5.20 14.60 17.33
CA PRO A 290 -3.93 15.33 17.37
C PRO A 290 -2.78 14.44 17.85
N ALA A 291 -1.72 14.36 17.05
CA ALA A 291 -0.59 13.45 17.31
C ALA A 291 0.71 14.20 17.63
N THR A 292 1.63 13.51 18.28
CA THR A 292 3.04 13.95 18.37
C THR A 292 3.81 13.29 17.24
N VAL A 293 4.50 14.09 16.45
CA VAL A 293 5.29 13.63 15.31
C VAL A 293 6.69 14.19 15.36
N LYS A 294 7.63 13.45 14.78
CA LYS A 294 8.97 13.92 14.50
C LYS A 294 9.12 14.15 13.00
N LEU A 295 9.69 15.30 12.66
CA LEU A 295 9.89 15.77 11.30
C LEU A 295 11.37 16.10 11.11
N MET A 296 11.94 15.61 10.02
CA MET A 296 13.24 16.01 9.51
C MET A 296 13.08 16.49 8.07
N ASN A 297 13.60 17.68 7.78
CA ASN A 297 13.57 18.29 6.45
C ASN A 297 14.94 18.91 6.09
N ASN A 298 16.03 18.18 6.24
CA ASN A 298 17.39 18.68 5.98
C ASN A 298 18.10 17.91 4.84
N SER A 299 19.35 18.28 4.61
CA SER A 299 20.23 17.54 3.71
C SER A 299 20.84 16.30 4.36
N ALA A 300 20.70 15.15 3.70
CA ALA A 300 21.33 13.88 4.03
C ALA A 300 22.46 13.57 3.05
N THR A 301 23.48 12.85 3.54
CA THR A 301 24.66 12.44 2.77
C THR A 301 24.87 10.94 2.86
N GLY A 302 25.53 10.37 1.85
CA GLY A 302 25.88 8.95 1.78
C GLY A 302 26.50 8.62 0.43
N SER A 303 26.70 7.36 0.09
CA SER A 303 27.24 6.98 -1.21
C SER A 303 26.56 5.74 -1.78
N TRP A 304 26.56 5.60 -3.10
CA TRP A 304 26.08 4.36 -3.73
C TRP A 304 26.91 3.15 -3.29
N TRP A 305 28.19 3.36 -2.98
CA TRP A 305 29.07 2.32 -2.44
C TRP A 305 28.55 1.76 -1.12
N ASP A 306 27.89 2.55 -0.27
CA ASP A 306 27.39 2.09 1.03
C ASP A 306 26.29 1.04 0.91
N ILE A 307 25.54 1.08 -0.19
CA ILE A 307 24.40 0.18 -0.45
C ILE A 307 24.68 -0.85 -1.55
N SER A 308 25.76 -0.69 -2.31
CA SER A 308 26.19 -1.60 -3.37
C SER A 308 27.72 -1.65 -3.51
N LYS A 309 28.34 -2.83 -3.36
CA LYS A 309 29.81 -3.00 -3.43
C LYS A 309 30.28 -3.64 -4.74
N GLN A 310 29.69 -3.26 -5.88
CA GLN A 310 30.17 -3.67 -7.20
C GLN A 310 31.40 -2.87 -7.63
N SER A 311 32.27 -3.46 -8.45
CA SER A 311 33.52 -2.82 -8.90
C SER A 311 33.30 -1.47 -9.60
N THR A 312 32.15 -1.27 -10.23
CA THR A 312 31.76 -0.04 -10.93
C THR A 312 31.00 0.97 -10.07
N THR A 313 30.68 0.64 -8.81
CA THR A 313 29.90 1.54 -7.97
C THR A 313 30.75 2.71 -7.48
N SER A 314 30.26 3.94 -7.69
CA SER A 314 30.92 5.16 -7.22
C SER A 314 30.98 5.22 -5.70
N ARG A 315 32.13 5.68 -5.18
CA ARG A 315 32.37 5.98 -3.76
C ARG A 315 32.17 7.47 -3.43
N GLU A 316 31.84 8.27 -4.42
CA GLU A 316 31.63 9.70 -4.23
C GLU A 316 30.46 9.95 -3.28
N GLU A 317 30.61 10.98 -2.46
CA GLU A 317 29.54 11.44 -1.59
C GLU A 317 28.41 12.03 -2.44
N VAL A 318 27.21 11.54 -2.19
CA VAL A 318 25.95 12.07 -2.70
C VAL A 318 25.27 12.82 -1.58
N LYS A 319 24.72 13.99 -1.91
CA LYS A 319 24.00 14.85 -0.97
C LYS A 319 22.63 15.18 -1.54
N MET A 320 21.57 14.94 -0.79
CA MET A 320 20.20 15.27 -1.19
C MET A 320 19.41 15.85 -0.03
N ASP A 321 18.44 16.70 -0.33
CA ASP A 321 17.48 17.19 0.66
C ASP A 321 16.35 16.16 0.82
N VAL A 322 16.07 15.75 2.06
CA VAL A 322 15.15 14.66 2.39
C VAL A 322 14.07 15.15 3.38
N PHE A 323 12.82 14.83 3.06
CA PHE A 323 11.68 14.95 3.96
C PHE A 323 11.47 13.61 4.64
N LYS A 324 11.32 13.61 5.98
CA LYS A 324 11.10 12.41 6.77
C LYS A 324 10.14 12.73 7.91
N LEU A 325 9.01 12.03 7.98
CA LEU A 325 7.95 12.23 8.98
C LEU A 325 7.63 10.89 9.65
N TRP A 326 7.65 10.84 10.98
CA TRP A 326 7.38 9.61 11.72
C TRP A 326 6.74 9.85 13.09
N ILE A 327 6.08 8.81 13.60
CA ILE A 327 5.59 8.69 14.98
C ILE A 327 6.59 7.84 15.76
N ASP A 328 6.91 8.26 16.97
CA ASP A 328 7.76 7.54 17.92
C ASP A 328 6.88 6.87 18.98
N HIS A 329 6.97 5.54 19.08
CA HIS A 329 6.22 4.71 20.03
C HIS A 329 6.99 4.50 21.34
N GLY A 330 8.13 5.18 21.50
CA GLY A 330 8.98 5.06 22.67
C GLY A 330 9.74 3.74 22.74
N ASN A 331 10.37 3.52 23.89
CA ASN A 331 11.19 2.34 24.15
C ASN A 331 10.34 1.19 24.68
N ARG A 332 10.48 -0.01 24.09
CA ARG A 332 9.73 -1.22 24.50
C ARG A 332 8.21 -0.96 24.56
N PRO A 333 7.58 -0.48 23.46
CA PRO A 333 6.15 -0.24 23.43
C PRO A 333 5.36 -1.51 23.77
N SER A 334 4.18 -1.32 24.33
CA SER A 334 3.25 -2.39 24.67
C SER A 334 1.84 -1.93 24.31
N ASP A 335 1.26 -2.57 23.28
CA ASP A 335 -0.08 -2.27 22.78
C ASP A 335 -0.26 -0.80 22.31
N GLU A 336 0.80 -0.20 21.76
CA GLU A 336 0.73 1.14 21.18
C GLU A 336 -0.03 1.11 19.83
N MET A 337 -0.49 2.29 19.40
CA MET A 337 -1.25 2.44 18.16
C MET A 337 -0.83 3.69 17.37
N TYR A 338 -1.15 3.70 16.07
CA TYR A 338 -1.15 4.92 15.26
C TYR A 338 -2.39 4.97 14.37
N GLN A 339 -2.78 6.18 13.99
CA GLN A 339 -3.75 6.45 12.95
C GLN A 339 -3.38 7.72 12.21
N TYR A 340 -3.38 7.68 10.88
CA TYR A 340 -3.21 8.85 10.04
C TYR A 340 -3.89 8.62 8.69
N ILE A 341 -4.24 9.70 8.02
CA ILE A 341 -4.83 9.71 6.69
C ILE A 341 -3.82 10.38 5.76
N VAL A 342 -3.53 9.77 4.63
CA VAL A 342 -2.74 10.39 3.58
C VAL A 342 -3.68 10.95 2.53
N VAL A 343 -3.47 12.21 2.15
CA VAL A 343 -4.26 12.94 1.15
C VAL A 343 -3.32 13.34 0.01
N PRO A 344 -3.15 12.49 -1.02
CA PRO A 344 -2.28 12.76 -2.14
C PRO A 344 -2.84 13.84 -3.08
N ALA A 345 -1.99 14.39 -3.95
CA ALA A 345 -2.39 15.36 -4.97
C ALA A 345 -3.25 16.52 -4.46
N THR A 346 -2.94 17.00 -3.25
CA THR A 346 -3.69 18.05 -2.55
C THR A 346 -2.96 19.39 -2.56
N SER A 347 -3.61 20.43 -2.05
CA SER A 347 -3.06 21.77 -1.88
C SER A 347 -3.15 22.22 -0.43
N LEU A 348 -2.36 23.23 -0.07
CA LEU A 348 -2.39 23.80 1.28
C LEU A 348 -3.78 24.37 1.64
N GLU A 349 -4.47 24.97 0.67
CA GLU A 349 -5.85 25.46 0.82
C GLU A 349 -6.83 24.32 1.15
N LYS A 350 -6.73 23.18 0.44
CA LYS A 350 -7.54 22.00 0.73
C LYS A 350 -7.21 21.40 2.11
N MET A 351 -5.93 21.41 2.50
CA MET A 351 -5.51 20.95 3.82
C MET A 351 -6.05 21.82 4.96
N GLU A 352 -6.19 23.13 4.75
CA GLU A 352 -6.82 24.03 5.72
C GLU A 352 -8.32 23.74 5.90
N GLN A 353 -9.01 23.36 4.82
CA GLN A 353 -10.41 22.92 4.89
C GLN A 353 -10.56 21.57 5.59
N ASN A 354 -9.53 20.72 5.51
CA ASN A 354 -9.39 19.44 6.19
C ASN A 354 -10.62 18.51 6.04
N SER A 355 -11.20 18.47 4.83
CA SER A 355 -12.40 17.69 4.53
C SER A 355 -12.23 16.19 4.84
N SER A 356 -11.06 15.61 4.59
CA SER A 356 -10.76 14.21 4.87
C SER A 356 -10.97 13.85 6.35
N LYS A 357 -10.69 14.77 7.28
CA LYS A 357 -10.93 14.55 8.72
C LYS A 357 -12.42 14.40 9.05
N ASN A 358 -13.30 15.02 8.26
CA ASN A 358 -14.75 14.94 8.45
C ASN A 358 -15.38 13.77 7.67
N ASN A 359 -14.78 13.39 6.54
CA ASN A 359 -15.32 12.36 5.65
C ASN A 359 -14.93 10.95 6.09
N ILE A 360 -13.77 10.80 6.73
CA ILE A 360 -13.26 9.53 7.24
C ILE A 360 -13.59 9.39 8.72
N VAL A 361 -14.19 8.27 9.08
CA VAL A 361 -14.37 7.87 10.49
C VAL A 361 -13.64 6.54 10.70
N VAL A 362 -12.74 6.52 11.67
CA VAL A 362 -12.12 5.28 12.16
C VAL A 362 -13.12 4.63 13.12
N LEU A 363 -13.68 3.49 12.71
CA LEU A 363 -14.70 2.76 13.47
C LEU A 363 -14.06 1.87 14.55
N SER A 364 -12.86 1.34 14.26
CA SER A 364 -12.09 0.53 15.21
C SER A 364 -10.61 0.57 14.84
N ASN A 365 -9.74 0.57 15.86
CA ASN A 365 -8.30 0.40 15.68
C ASN A 365 -7.71 -0.41 16.84
N THR A 366 -8.03 -1.70 16.90
CA THR A 366 -7.49 -2.64 17.90
C THR A 366 -6.65 -3.72 17.21
N TYR A 367 -5.95 -4.54 17.99
CA TYR A 367 -5.23 -5.70 17.44
C TYR A 367 -6.16 -6.80 16.91
N GLU A 368 -7.48 -6.69 17.15
CA GLU A 368 -8.48 -7.67 16.75
C GLU A 368 -9.22 -7.21 15.50
N ILE A 369 -9.52 -5.92 15.42
CA ILE A 369 -10.31 -5.33 14.34
C ILE A 369 -9.78 -3.93 14.02
N GLN A 370 -9.59 -3.65 12.74
CA GLN A 370 -9.30 -2.31 12.23
C GLN A 370 -10.34 -1.98 11.15
N ALA A 371 -11.02 -0.84 11.28
CA ALA A 371 -12.09 -0.49 10.35
C ALA A 371 -12.20 1.03 10.16
N ALA A 372 -12.49 1.45 8.94
CA ALA A 372 -12.73 2.83 8.58
C ALA A 372 -13.87 2.94 7.57
N VAL A 373 -14.60 4.04 7.63
CA VAL A 373 -15.67 4.37 6.68
C VAL A 373 -15.43 5.74 6.06
N ASN A 374 -15.61 5.83 4.73
CA ASN A 374 -15.77 7.09 4.03
C ASN A 374 -17.25 7.38 3.88
N ILE A 375 -17.73 8.41 4.57
CA ILE A 375 -19.15 8.76 4.66
C ILE A 375 -19.71 9.18 3.29
N ASN A 376 -18.95 9.98 2.54
CA ASN A 376 -19.42 10.53 1.26
C ASN A 376 -19.52 9.46 0.17
N LEU A 377 -18.57 8.52 0.16
CA LEU A 377 -18.59 7.39 -0.77
C LEU A 377 -19.56 6.29 -0.32
N GLY A 378 -19.96 6.28 0.95
CA GLY A 378 -20.73 5.18 1.52
C GLY A 378 -19.93 3.86 1.53
N ILE A 379 -18.61 3.92 1.67
CA ILE A 379 -17.73 2.74 1.64
C ILE A 379 -17.18 2.49 3.04
N CYS A 380 -17.53 1.34 3.61
CA CYS A 380 -16.95 0.83 4.85
C CYS A 380 -15.96 -0.29 4.51
N GLN A 381 -14.77 -0.26 5.10
CA GLN A 381 -13.77 -1.29 4.96
C GLN A 381 -13.31 -1.75 6.35
N ALA A 382 -13.24 -3.06 6.56
CA ALA A 382 -12.94 -3.65 7.87
C ALA A 382 -12.01 -4.86 7.71
N VAL A 383 -10.98 -4.90 8.56
CA VAL A 383 -10.06 -6.01 8.74
C VAL A 383 -10.37 -6.67 10.07
N PHE A 384 -10.74 -7.94 10.03
CA PHE A 384 -10.99 -8.80 11.18
C PHE A 384 -9.80 -9.76 11.33
N TYR A 385 -8.86 -9.47 12.24
CA TYR A 385 -7.78 -10.41 12.56
C TYR A 385 -8.28 -11.63 13.34
N LYS A 386 -9.46 -11.49 13.94
CA LYS A 386 -10.29 -12.56 14.49
C LYS A 386 -11.77 -12.24 14.27
N GLY A 387 -12.65 -13.23 14.38
CA GLY A 387 -14.10 -12.98 14.35
C GLY A 387 -14.54 -11.96 15.40
N GLY A 388 -15.54 -11.15 15.07
CA GLY A 388 -16.01 -10.04 15.89
C GLY A 388 -16.98 -9.12 15.16
N GLU A 389 -17.24 -7.95 15.74
CA GLU A 389 -18.27 -7.03 15.26
C GLU A 389 -17.78 -5.58 15.18
N VAL A 390 -18.37 -4.82 14.25
CA VAL A 390 -18.16 -3.38 14.06
C VAL A 390 -19.50 -2.71 13.83
N ASP A 391 -19.78 -1.66 14.59
CA ASP A 391 -20.87 -0.75 14.31
C ASP A 391 -20.45 0.23 13.21
N ILE A 392 -21.10 0.15 12.05
CA ILE A 392 -20.84 1.02 10.89
C ILE A 392 -21.60 2.33 11.04
N THR A 393 -22.86 2.21 11.46
CA THR A 393 -23.74 3.34 11.84
C THR A 393 -24.57 2.91 13.03
N GLU A 394 -25.34 3.82 13.63
CA GLU A 394 -26.28 3.50 14.72
C GLU A 394 -27.27 2.37 14.39
N ASN A 395 -27.56 2.13 13.09
CA ASN A 395 -28.55 1.15 12.63
C ASN A 395 -27.93 0.02 11.79
N LEU A 396 -26.61 0.01 11.61
CA LEU A 396 -25.93 -0.99 10.78
C LEU A 396 -24.69 -1.52 11.49
N LYS A 397 -24.76 -2.79 11.87
CA LYS A 397 -23.67 -3.58 12.42
C LYS A 397 -23.22 -4.62 11.39
N LEU A 398 -21.91 -4.80 11.30
CA LEU A 398 -21.26 -5.89 10.57
C LEU A 398 -20.63 -6.84 11.58
N VAL A 399 -20.90 -8.13 11.42
CA VAL A 399 -20.30 -9.21 12.21
C VAL A 399 -19.59 -10.16 11.26
N SER A 400 -18.35 -10.51 11.56
CA SER A 400 -17.62 -11.56 10.84
C SER A 400 -17.41 -12.75 11.76
N ASP A 401 -17.81 -13.93 11.32
CA ASP A 401 -17.59 -15.17 12.08
C ASP A 401 -16.13 -15.63 11.97
N ASN A 402 -15.46 -15.22 10.89
CA ASN A 402 -14.10 -15.64 10.54
C ASN A 402 -13.15 -14.44 10.51
N PRO A 403 -11.84 -14.64 10.70
CA PRO A 403 -10.83 -13.68 10.27
C PRO A 403 -10.98 -13.38 8.77
N GLY A 404 -10.76 -12.13 8.37
CA GLY A 404 -10.80 -11.73 6.96
C GLY A 404 -10.86 -10.24 6.74
N ILE A 405 -11.04 -9.85 5.48
CA ILE A 405 -11.19 -8.44 5.09
C ILE A 405 -12.52 -8.29 4.36
N VAL A 406 -13.32 -7.32 4.79
CA VAL A 406 -14.65 -7.03 4.25
C VAL A 406 -14.70 -5.58 3.78
N MET A 407 -15.23 -5.37 2.58
CA MET A 407 -15.58 -4.05 2.07
C MET A 407 -17.07 -4.02 1.73
N LEU A 408 -17.78 -3.03 2.24
CA LEU A 408 -19.19 -2.79 1.97
C LEU A 408 -19.33 -1.47 1.23
N LYS A 409 -20.09 -1.48 0.14
CA LYS A 409 -20.59 -0.24 -0.47
C LYS A 409 -22.05 -0.05 -0.12
N MET A 410 -22.40 1.18 0.21
CA MET A 410 -23.72 1.57 0.63
C MET A 410 -24.21 2.75 -0.18
N ASN A 411 -25.48 2.71 -0.56
CA ASN A 411 -26.18 3.84 -1.16
C ASN A 411 -27.40 4.17 -0.31
N ASN A 412 -27.48 5.41 0.19
CA ASN A 412 -28.54 5.87 1.10
C ASN A 412 -28.75 4.92 2.31
N GLY A 413 -27.64 4.47 2.90
CA GLY A 413 -27.63 3.57 4.07
C GLY A 413 -27.98 2.11 3.77
N LYS A 414 -28.24 1.74 2.51
CA LYS A 414 -28.47 0.35 2.10
C LYS A 414 -27.22 -0.24 1.48
N ILE A 415 -26.82 -1.43 1.92
CA ILE A 415 -25.69 -2.15 1.32
C ILE A 415 -26.08 -2.60 -0.09
N THR A 416 -25.27 -2.23 -1.07
CA THR A 416 -25.44 -2.59 -2.49
C THR A 416 -24.39 -3.59 -2.97
N GLU A 417 -23.23 -3.63 -2.32
CA GLU A 417 -22.13 -4.50 -2.69
C GLU A 417 -21.37 -4.96 -1.44
N ILE A 418 -20.95 -6.22 -1.45
CA ILE A 418 -20.07 -6.79 -0.43
C ILE A 418 -18.89 -7.43 -1.16
N SER A 419 -17.68 -7.03 -0.81
CA SER A 419 -16.45 -7.72 -1.20
C SER A 419 -15.82 -8.36 0.02
N VAL A 420 -15.35 -9.59 -0.12
CA VAL A 420 -14.66 -10.35 0.93
C VAL A 420 -13.37 -10.96 0.40
N ALA A 421 -12.37 -11.09 1.27
CA ALA A 421 -11.16 -11.84 1.00
C ALA A 421 -10.70 -12.56 2.27
N ASP A 422 -10.07 -13.73 2.09
CA ASP A 422 -9.38 -14.48 3.14
C ASP A 422 -7.85 -14.33 3.00
N PRO A 423 -7.22 -13.52 3.86
CA PRO A 423 -5.77 -13.36 3.88
C PRO A 423 -4.98 -14.64 4.21
N ASN A 424 -5.58 -15.58 4.96
CA ASN A 424 -4.92 -16.82 5.34
C ASN A 424 -4.88 -17.83 4.19
N ARG A 425 -5.84 -17.77 3.26
CA ARG A 425 -6.00 -18.68 2.11
C ARG A 425 -6.36 -20.11 2.53
N GLU A 426 -7.21 -20.23 3.54
CA GLU A 426 -7.61 -21.49 4.16
C GLU A 426 -9.12 -21.72 4.08
N LEU A 427 -9.90 -20.65 3.91
CA LEU A 427 -11.36 -20.72 3.90
C LEU A 427 -11.89 -21.10 2.51
N THR A 428 -12.85 -22.02 2.49
CA THR A 428 -13.66 -22.33 1.29
C THR A 428 -14.87 -21.41 1.16
N GLY A 429 -15.31 -20.81 2.27
CA GLY A 429 -16.39 -19.86 2.30
C GLY A 429 -16.24 -18.86 3.44
N PHE A 430 -16.77 -17.66 3.22
CA PHE A 430 -16.76 -16.55 4.15
C PHE A 430 -18.16 -16.35 4.73
N ASN A 431 -18.28 -16.44 6.05
CA ASN A 431 -19.54 -16.22 6.76
C ASN A 431 -19.48 -14.89 7.54
N LEU A 432 -20.48 -14.05 7.30
CA LEU A 432 -20.67 -12.77 7.96
C LEU A 432 -22.16 -12.49 8.17
N SER A 433 -22.47 -11.55 9.05
CA SER A 433 -23.85 -11.09 9.28
C SER A 433 -23.94 -9.57 9.29
N VAL A 434 -25.08 -9.05 8.86
CA VAL A 434 -25.39 -7.61 8.91
C VAL A 434 -26.75 -7.37 9.54
N SER A 435 -26.89 -6.28 10.30
CA SER A 435 -28.18 -5.87 10.90
C SER A 435 -29.12 -5.17 9.91
N ALA A 436 -29.21 -5.70 8.70
CA ALA A 436 -30.05 -5.20 7.63
C ALA A 436 -30.79 -6.37 6.98
N LYS A 437 -32.09 -6.22 6.70
CA LYS A 437 -32.89 -7.27 6.07
C LYS A 437 -32.50 -7.43 4.60
N MET A 438 -32.08 -8.63 4.21
CA MET A 438 -31.75 -8.99 2.84
C MET A 438 -32.20 -10.43 2.55
N GLU A 439 -32.80 -10.63 1.38
CA GLU A 439 -33.19 -11.95 0.89
C GLU A 439 -32.78 -12.05 -0.58
N LYS A 440 -31.57 -12.58 -0.83
CA LYS A 440 -31.00 -12.78 -2.16
C LYS A 440 -30.16 -14.04 -2.19
N LYS A 441 -30.09 -14.66 -3.37
CA LYS A 441 -29.23 -15.80 -3.66
C LYS A 441 -28.56 -15.57 -5.01
N GLY A 442 -27.24 -15.75 -5.04
CA GLY A 442 -26.45 -15.78 -6.26
C GLY A 442 -25.93 -17.18 -6.55
N GLU A 443 -25.06 -17.29 -7.55
CA GLU A 443 -24.38 -18.54 -7.90
C GLU A 443 -23.42 -18.98 -6.79
N ASN A 444 -22.67 -18.04 -6.23
CA ASN A 444 -21.61 -18.25 -5.25
C ASN A 444 -21.92 -17.64 -3.86
N PHE A 445 -23.17 -17.24 -3.59
CA PHE A 445 -23.55 -16.71 -2.28
C PHE A 445 -25.03 -16.92 -1.95
N SER A 446 -25.36 -16.88 -0.66
CA SER A 446 -26.73 -16.86 -0.19
C SER A 446 -26.90 -15.96 1.03
N THR A 447 -28.08 -15.34 1.16
CA THR A 447 -28.45 -14.54 2.33
C THR A 447 -29.71 -15.11 2.98
N VAL A 448 -29.72 -15.15 4.31
CA VAL A 448 -30.86 -15.65 5.10
C VAL A 448 -31.20 -14.64 6.20
N TRP A 449 -32.37 -14.02 6.09
CA TRP A 449 -32.89 -13.13 7.12
C TRP A 449 -33.35 -13.92 8.35
N ASN A 450 -32.78 -13.61 9.51
CA ASN A 450 -33.22 -14.11 10.80
C ASN A 450 -33.98 -13.01 11.56
N ALA A 451 -35.31 -13.07 11.51
CA ALA A 451 -36.18 -12.10 12.18
C ALA A 451 -36.05 -12.10 13.71
N GLY A 452 -35.64 -13.21 14.32
CA GLY A 452 -35.48 -13.32 15.78
C GLY A 452 -34.33 -12.48 16.32
N ASN A 453 -33.26 -12.35 15.52
CA ASN A 453 -32.05 -11.62 15.89
C ASN A 453 -31.91 -10.29 15.13
N GLY A 454 -32.79 -10.00 14.17
CA GLY A 454 -32.72 -8.79 13.35
C GLY A 454 -31.48 -8.74 12.44
N VAL A 455 -30.94 -9.89 12.03
CA VAL A 455 -29.73 -9.98 11.20
C VAL A 455 -29.94 -10.84 9.95
N THR A 456 -29.27 -10.48 8.87
CA THR A 456 -29.08 -11.35 7.71
C THR A 456 -27.76 -12.07 7.86
N HIS A 457 -27.77 -13.40 7.81
CA HIS A 457 -26.56 -14.21 7.65
C HIS A 457 -26.23 -14.33 6.17
N ILE A 458 -24.95 -14.18 5.83
CA ILE A 458 -24.43 -14.15 4.47
C ILE A 458 -23.29 -15.15 4.39
N SER A 459 -23.39 -16.08 3.45
CA SER A 459 -22.35 -17.06 3.13
C SER A 459 -21.90 -16.86 1.69
N ILE A 460 -20.59 -16.66 1.49
CA ILE A 460 -19.98 -16.40 0.19
C ILE A 460 -18.90 -17.45 -0.07
N GLU A 461 -18.93 -18.12 -1.22
CA GLU A 461 -17.87 -19.06 -1.62
C GLU A 461 -16.61 -18.28 -2.01
N LEU A 462 -15.45 -18.76 -1.55
CA LEU A 462 -14.15 -18.11 -1.79
C LEU A 462 -13.34 -18.83 -2.87
N PRO A 463 -12.46 -18.12 -3.60
CA PRO A 463 -11.64 -18.72 -4.64
C PRO A 463 -10.62 -19.69 -4.02
N GLN A 464 -10.35 -20.78 -4.74
CA GLN A 464 -9.48 -21.86 -4.27
C GLN A 464 -8.22 -21.99 -5.15
N ASP A 465 -7.32 -22.88 -4.76
CA ASP A 465 -6.08 -23.20 -5.47
C ASP A 465 -5.23 -21.94 -5.77
N ASN A 466 -4.89 -21.70 -7.03
CA ASN A 466 -4.05 -20.58 -7.45
C ASN A 466 -4.70 -19.20 -7.23
N TYR A 467 -6.01 -19.17 -6.99
CA TYR A 467 -6.78 -17.95 -6.73
C TYR A 467 -7.05 -17.75 -5.24
N ALA A 468 -6.62 -18.66 -4.36
CA ALA A 468 -6.80 -18.48 -2.93
C ALA A 468 -6.13 -17.17 -2.46
N GLY A 469 -6.90 -16.34 -1.76
CA GLY A 469 -6.52 -14.99 -1.35
C GLY A 469 -6.99 -13.87 -2.28
N ASP A 470 -7.59 -14.20 -3.43
CA ASP A 470 -8.29 -13.23 -4.28
C ASP A 470 -9.65 -12.84 -3.66
N SER A 471 -10.17 -11.69 -4.08
CA SER A 471 -11.43 -11.13 -3.58
C SER A 471 -12.64 -11.71 -4.30
N VAL A 472 -13.76 -11.82 -3.58
CA VAL A 472 -15.08 -12.11 -4.17
C VAL A 472 -16.01 -10.96 -3.87
N THR A 473 -16.60 -10.41 -4.94
CA THR A 473 -17.58 -9.32 -4.86
C THR A 473 -18.96 -9.83 -5.24
N ILE A 474 -19.93 -9.58 -4.37
CA ILE A 474 -21.35 -9.87 -4.60
C ILE A 474 -22.15 -8.58 -4.66
N GLN A 475 -23.15 -8.56 -5.55
CA GLN A 475 -24.08 -7.44 -5.73
C GLN A 475 -25.40 -7.77 -5.04
N LEU A 476 -25.95 -6.84 -4.26
CA LEU A 476 -27.16 -7.02 -3.45
C LEU A 476 -28.38 -6.27 -3.99
#